data_AF-A0A7S1T802-F1
#
_entry.id   AF-A0A7S1T802-F1
#
_cell.length_a   1.000
_cell.length_b   1.000
_cell.length_c   1.000
_cell.angle_alpha   90.00
_cell.angle_beta   90.00
_cell.angle_gamma   90.00
#
_symmetry.space_group_name_H-M   'P 1'
#
loop_
_entity.id
_entity.type
_entity.pdbx_description
1 polymer ?
#
loop_
_entity_poly.entity_id
_entity_poly.type
_entity_poly.pdbx_seq_one_letter_code
_entity_poly.pdbx_strand_id
1 'polypeptide(L)'
;HKRQEINTFASLMAVSSFRLQSAAAGVSAAGSSLTPSGCAPSGSKPLHIVGLASCSETVQAANIIADRSKGAITVDMLEPDQMVGGVLAQVAAEPQLSKVLRQLTVNEGSEIYVRRLEQYFPKGTEPSSVTFRELETQARMQGETAIGFIEHGETERVRLAIPRDTVVGSDDRLVVIY
;
A
#
# COMPACT_ATOMS: atom_id res chain seq x y z
N HIS A 1 39.98 2.24 1.83
CA HIS A 1 39.12 1.05 2.04
C HIS A 1 37.74 1.34 2.65
N LYS A 2 37.55 2.33 3.53
CA LYS A 2 36.26 2.62 4.22
C LYS A 2 35.11 3.24 3.40
N ARG A 3 35.29 3.51 2.09
CA ARG A 3 34.25 4.16 1.25
C ARG A 3 33.46 3.18 0.37
N GLN A 4 33.85 1.90 0.30
CA GLN A 4 33.13 0.92 -0.52
C GLN A 4 32.01 0.17 0.23
N GLU A 5 32.03 0.11 1.56
CA GLU A 5 31.01 -0.61 2.33
C GLU A 5 29.68 0.15 2.48
N ILE A 6 29.71 1.48 2.34
CA ILE A 6 28.49 2.31 2.44
C ILE A 6 27.60 2.15 1.19
N ASN A 7 28.19 1.88 0.02
CA ASN A 7 27.42 1.67 -1.21
C ASN A 7 26.77 0.27 -1.28
N THR A 8 27.25 -0.70 -0.51
CA THR A 8 26.64 -2.03 -0.44
C THR A 8 25.39 -2.03 0.46
N PHE A 9 25.36 -1.20 1.51
CA PHE A 9 24.21 -1.08 2.40
C PHE A 9 23.01 -0.35 1.77
N ALA A 10 23.26 0.66 0.94
CA ALA A 10 22.20 1.33 0.17
C ALA A 10 21.54 0.37 -0.85
N SER A 11 22.30 -0.61 -1.37
CA SER A 11 21.77 -1.61 -2.29
C SER A 11 20.91 -2.69 -1.60
N LEU A 12 21.05 -2.91 -0.29
CA LEU A 12 20.27 -3.88 0.48
C LEU A 12 18.92 -3.33 0.96
N MET A 13 18.81 -2.01 1.16
CA MET A 13 17.53 -1.35 1.49
C MET A 13 16.62 -1.13 0.27
N ALA A 14 17.12 -1.36 -0.95
CA ALA A 14 16.32 -1.32 -2.18
C ALA A 14 15.51 -2.61 -2.44
N VAL A 15 15.58 -3.61 -1.54
CA VAL A 15 14.95 -4.94 -1.71
C VAL A 15 13.64 -5.07 -0.90
N SER A 16 12.87 -3.99 -0.79
CA SER A 16 11.43 -4.11 -0.49
C SER A 16 10.60 -3.44 -1.59
N SER A 17 10.89 -3.81 -2.84
CA SER A 17 9.83 -3.84 -3.84
C SER A 17 8.84 -4.91 -3.38
N PHE A 18 7.80 -4.50 -2.64
CA PHE A 18 6.63 -5.32 -2.38
C PHE A 18 5.96 -5.56 -3.74
N ARG A 19 6.42 -6.59 -4.44
CA ARG A 19 5.84 -7.06 -5.68
C ARG A 19 4.58 -7.83 -5.32
N LEU A 20 3.45 -7.15 -5.43
CA LEU A 20 2.22 -7.82 -5.85
C LEU A 20 2.45 -8.27 -7.28
N GLN A 21 3.01 -9.48 -7.42
CA GLN A 21 3.16 -10.15 -8.70
C GLN A 21 1.87 -10.94 -8.94
N SER A 22 0.83 -10.29 -9.47
CA SER A 22 -0.22 -11.03 -10.16
C SER A 22 0.34 -11.39 -11.54
N ALA A 23 0.53 -12.69 -11.74
CA ALA A 23 1.01 -13.26 -12.99
C ALA A 23 -0.17 -13.41 -13.95
N ALA A 24 -0.09 -12.78 -15.12
CA ALA A 24 -0.81 -13.23 -16.31
C ALA A 24 -0.01 -12.84 -17.57
N ALA A 25 0.94 -13.70 -17.93
CA ALA A 25 1.51 -13.73 -19.27
C ALA A 25 0.51 -14.41 -20.21
N GLY A 26 0.30 -13.81 -21.39
CA GLY A 26 -0.65 -14.28 -22.39
C GLY A 26 -0.23 -15.56 -23.12
N VAL A 27 -1.24 -16.36 -23.48
CA VAL A 27 -1.20 -17.26 -24.65
C VAL A 27 -2.55 -17.16 -25.35
N SER A 28 -2.49 -16.83 -26.64
CA SER A 28 -3.60 -16.77 -27.59
C SER A 28 -3.92 -18.17 -28.12
N ALA A 29 -5.19 -18.56 -28.15
CA ALA A 29 -5.75 -19.49 -29.14
C ALA A 29 -7.28 -19.40 -29.20
N ALA A 30 -7.81 -19.51 -30.41
CA ALA A 30 -9.19 -19.29 -30.83
C ALA A 30 -10.23 -20.27 -30.25
N GLY A 31 -11.51 -19.86 -30.23
CA GLY A 31 -12.63 -20.79 -30.25
C GLY A 31 -13.86 -20.39 -29.44
N SER A 32 -14.89 -19.93 -30.14
CA SER A 32 -16.30 -20.28 -29.89
C SER A 32 -17.02 -19.62 -28.71
N SER A 33 -17.88 -18.68 -29.09
CA SER A 33 -19.09 -18.25 -28.40
C SER A 33 -19.85 -19.37 -27.70
N LEU A 34 -20.22 -19.16 -26.44
CA LEU A 34 -21.50 -19.59 -25.85
C LEU A 34 -21.67 -18.80 -24.54
N THR A 35 -22.60 -17.85 -24.57
CA THR A 35 -23.08 -17.12 -23.39
C THR A 35 -23.88 -18.07 -22.48
N PRO A 36 -23.74 -17.92 -21.15
CA PRO A 36 -24.88 -18.07 -20.27
C PRO A 36 -25.24 -16.70 -19.71
N SER A 37 -26.41 -16.25 -20.13
CA SER A 37 -27.19 -15.19 -19.50
C SER A 37 -27.36 -15.42 -18.00
N GLY A 38 -27.25 -14.36 -17.22
CA GLY A 38 -28.05 -14.20 -16.01
C GLY A 38 -27.35 -14.46 -14.67
N CYS A 39 -26.70 -13.43 -14.17
CA CYS A 39 -26.99 -12.82 -12.86
C CYS A 39 -26.07 -11.62 -12.71
N ALA A 40 -26.62 -10.41 -12.79
CA ALA A 40 -25.89 -9.23 -12.34
C ALA A 40 -25.68 -9.38 -10.82
N PRO A 41 -24.44 -9.47 -10.32
CA PRO A 41 -24.24 -9.40 -8.88
C PRO A 41 -24.62 -7.98 -8.46
N SER A 42 -25.66 -7.87 -7.63
CA SER A 42 -25.91 -6.68 -6.83
C SER A 42 -24.58 -6.24 -6.22
N GLY A 43 -24.15 -5.01 -6.48
CA GLY A 43 -22.82 -4.49 -6.17
C GLY A 43 -22.53 -4.37 -4.68
N SER A 44 -22.36 -5.51 -4.00
CA SER A 44 -21.83 -5.59 -2.65
C SER A 44 -20.31 -5.47 -2.72
N LYS A 45 -19.74 -4.55 -1.92
CA LYS A 45 -18.29 -4.43 -1.72
C LYS A 45 -17.69 -5.82 -1.43
N PRO A 46 -16.56 -6.21 -2.05
CA PRO A 46 -15.94 -7.49 -1.79
C PRO A 46 -15.67 -7.69 -0.31
N LEU A 47 -15.82 -8.93 0.17
CA LEU A 47 -15.48 -9.29 1.54
C LEU A 47 -13.95 -9.23 1.69
N HIS A 48 -13.46 -8.29 2.51
CA HIS A 48 -12.03 -8.16 2.81
C HIS A 48 -11.71 -8.91 4.10
N ILE A 49 -10.83 -9.90 4.02
CA ILE A 49 -10.40 -10.74 5.13
C ILE A 49 -8.94 -10.42 5.44
N VAL A 50 -8.66 -10.12 6.71
CA VAL A 50 -7.30 -10.01 7.22
C VAL A 50 -7.02 -11.20 8.13
N GLY A 51 -5.97 -11.95 7.81
CA GLY A 51 -5.57 -13.14 8.56
C GLY A 51 -4.11 -13.10 8.97
N LEU A 52 -3.74 -13.95 9.92
CA LEU A 52 -2.34 -14.18 10.29
C LEU A 52 -1.91 -15.55 9.75
N ALA A 53 -0.72 -15.62 9.17
CA ALA A 53 -0.10 -16.86 8.75
C ALA A 53 1.31 -16.96 9.35
N SER A 54 1.66 -18.15 9.82
CA SER A 54 3.02 -18.46 10.27
C SER A 54 3.88 -19.08 9.18
N CYS A 55 3.26 -19.58 8.10
CA CYS A 55 3.95 -20.27 7.02
C CYS A 55 3.51 -19.76 5.64
N SER A 56 4.45 -19.72 4.70
CA SER A 56 4.25 -19.20 3.35
C SER A 56 3.22 -20.02 2.56
N GLU A 57 3.10 -21.31 2.83
CA GLU A 57 2.14 -22.20 2.18
C GLU A 57 0.69 -21.77 2.46
N THR A 58 0.40 -21.29 3.67
CA THR A 58 -0.93 -20.77 4.01
C THR A 58 -1.22 -19.46 3.29
N VAL A 59 -0.22 -18.58 3.15
CA VAL A 59 -0.35 -17.35 2.36
C VAL A 59 -0.65 -17.67 0.89
N GLN A 60 0.08 -18.64 0.32
CA GLN A 60 -0.13 -19.08 -1.07
C GLN A 60 -1.52 -19.70 -1.27
N ALA A 61 -1.97 -20.56 -0.35
CA ALA A 61 -3.32 -21.14 -0.42
C ALA A 61 -4.41 -20.07 -0.34
N ALA A 62 -4.26 -19.09 0.55
CA ALA A 62 -5.17 -17.96 0.68
C ALA A 62 -5.25 -17.15 -0.62
N ASN A 63 -4.11 -16.83 -1.24
CA ASN A 63 -4.07 -16.11 -2.51
C ASN A 63 -4.77 -16.88 -3.65
N ILE A 64 -4.55 -18.21 -3.75
CA ILE A 64 -5.23 -19.05 -4.75
C ILE A 64 -6.76 -19.02 -4.55
N ILE A 65 -7.23 -19.04 -3.31
CA ILE A 65 -8.66 -18.97 -2.99
C ILE A 65 -9.23 -17.59 -3.37
N ALA A 66 -8.51 -16.51 -3.05
CA ALA A 66 -8.90 -15.15 -3.41
C ALA A 66 -8.99 -14.99 -4.94
N ASP A 67 -8.00 -15.44 -5.69
CA ASP A 67 -7.97 -15.38 -7.15
C ASP A 67 -9.15 -16.16 -7.78
N ARG A 68 -9.47 -17.34 -7.23
CA ARG A 68 -10.61 -18.15 -7.70
C ARG A 68 -11.97 -17.55 -7.39
N SER A 69 -12.05 -16.65 -6.41
CA SER A 69 -13.31 -15.99 -6.03
C SER A 69 -13.78 -14.92 -7.04
N LYS A 70 -12.99 -14.62 -8.08
CA LYS A 70 -13.28 -13.59 -9.10
C LYS A 70 -13.63 -12.23 -8.50
N GLY A 71 -12.90 -11.83 -7.45
CA GLY A 71 -13.08 -10.55 -6.79
C GLY A 71 -14.27 -10.49 -5.82
N ALA A 72 -14.90 -11.62 -5.47
CA ALA A 72 -15.89 -11.66 -4.39
C ALA A 72 -15.24 -11.55 -2.99
N ILE A 73 -14.01 -12.05 -2.86
CA ILE A 73 -13.24 -12.06 -1.61
C ILE A 73 -11.84 -11.50 -1.90
N THR A 74 -11.36 -10.63 -1.02
CA THR A 74 -9.97 -10.16 -0.96
C THR A 74 -9.35 -10.62 0.36
N VAL A 75 -8.10 -11.08 0.32
CA VAL A 75 -7.42 -11.62 1.50
C VAL A 75 -6.06 -10.98 1.66
N ASP A 76 -5.80 -10.41 2.83
CA ASP A 76 -4.48 -9.94 3.25
C ASP A 76 -3.99 -10.81 4.41
N MET A 77 -2.97 -11.63 4.13
CA MET A 77 -2.32 -12.44 5.15
C MET A 77 -1.09 -11.72 5.68
N LEU A 78 -1.05 -11.50 6.98
CA LEU A 78 0.09 -10.92 7.67
C LEU A 78 0.99 -12.05 8.18
N GLU A 79 2.30 -11.81 8.14
CA GLU A 79 3.33 -12.69 8.70
C GLU A 79 4.00 -11.98 9.90
N PRO A 80 3.45 -12.12 11.12
CA PRO A 80 3.91 -11.37 12.29
C PRO A 80 5.40 -11.55 12.58
N ASP A 81 5.93 -12.76 12.39
CA ASP A 81 7.33 -13.07 12.69
C ASP A 81 8.28 -12.26 11.82
N GLN A 82 7.94 -12.06 10.54
CA GLN A 82 8.73 -11.22 9.64
C GLN A 82 8.62 -9.74 10.02
N MET A 83 7.42 -9.28 10.38
CA MET A 83 7.19 -7.88 10.80
C MET A 83 7.95 -7.55 12.08
N VAL A 84 7.85 -8.41 13.10
CA VAL A 84 8.57 -8.25 14.37
C VAL A 84 10.06 -8.34 14.16
N GLY A 85 10.54 -9.30 13.34
CA GLY A 85 11.94 -9.40 12.96
C GLY A 85 12.48 -8.12 12.31
N GLY A 86 11.71 -7.51 11.39
CA GLY A 86 12.03 -6.24 10.76
C GLY A 86 12.10 -5.07 11.75
N VAL A 87 11.11 -4.96 12.65
CA VAL A 87 11.10 -3.95 13.72
C VAL A 87 12.33 -4.09 14.62
N LEU A 88 12.67 -5.31 15.03
CA LEU A 88 13.84 -5.57 15.87
C LEU A 88 15.15 -5.23 15.15
N ALA A 89 15.27 -5.55 13.86
CA ALA A 89 16.44 -5.20 13.07
C ALA A 89 16.61 -3.67 12.95
N GLN A 90 15.52 -2.94 12.73
CA GLN A 90 15.54 -1.47 12.68
C GLN A 90 15.95 -0.86 14.02
N VAL A 91 15.42 -1.37 15.12
CA VAL A 91 15.78 -0.91 16.48
C VAL A 91 17.23 -1.28 16.84
N ALA A 92 17.71 -2.45 16.41
CA ALA A 92 19.09 -2.86 16.63
C ALA A 92 20.08 -1.95 15.88
N ALA A 93 19.70 -1.50 14.67
CA ALA A 93 20.51 -0.59 13.86
C ALA A 93 20.49 0.85 14.40
N GLU A 94 19.33 1.35 14.83
CA GLU A 94 19.18 2.68 15.43
C GLU A 94 18.23 2.62 16.64
N PRO A 95 18.76 2.50 17.88
CA PRO A 95 17.94 2.35 19.07
C PRO A 95 16.96 3.51 19.30
N GLN A 96 17.25 4.71 18.77
CA GLN A 96 16.35 5.85 18.87
C GLN A 96 15.04 5.65 18.11
N LEU A 97 15.01 4.83 17.05
CA LEU A 97 13.79 4.50 16.30
C LEU A 97 12.74 3.78 17.15
N SER A 98 13.15 3.11 18.23
CA SER A 98 12.21 2.44 19.15
C SER A 98 11.14 3.39 19.70
N LYS A 99 11.47 4.68 19.89
CA LYS A 99 10.53 5.70 20.37
C LYS A 99 9.50 6.04 19.31
N VAL A 100 9.94 6.23 18.06
CA VAL A 100 9.08 6.54 16.92
C VAL A 100 8.14 5.38 16.62
N LEU A 101 8.66 4.15 16.54
CA LEU A 101 7.86 2.95 16.28
C LEU A 101 6.82 2.72 17.38
N ARG A 102 7.17 2.99 18.65
CA ARG A 102 6.21 2.95 19.76
C ARG A 102 5.11 4.01 19.59
N GLN A 103 5.46 5.23 19.20
CA GLN A 103 4.48 6.30 18.99
C GLN A 103 3.50 5.97 17.85
N LEU A 104 3.94 5.24 16.82
CA LEU A 104 3.06 4.83 15.71
C LEU A 104 2.20 3.60 16.00
N THR A 105 2.47 2.86 17.08
CA THR A 105 1.79 1.59 17.40
C THR A 105 0.89 1.67 18.63
N VAL A 106 1.01 2.74 19.43
CA VAL A 106 0.19 2.97 20.63
C VAL A 106 -0.99 3.87 20.28
N ASN A 107 -2.18 3.53 20.79
CA ASN A 107 -3.46 4.19 20.52
C ASN A 107 -3.57 5.66 21.04
N GLU A 108 -2.57 6.16 21.75
CA GLU A 108 -2.47 7.54 22.25
C GLU A 108 -1.37 8.34 21.54
N GLY A 109 -0.74 7.74 20.52
CA GLY A 109 0.36 8.32 19.77
C GLY A 109 -0.07 8.89 18.42
N SER A 110 0.88 9.01 17.50
CA SER A 110 0.59 9.49 16.15
C SER A 110 0.07 8.36 15.29
N GLU A 111 -1.02 8.60 14.57
CA GLU A 111 -1.74 7.58 13.81
C GLU A 111 -1.59 7.80 12.30
N ILE A 112 -1.54 6.69 11.56
CA ILE A 112 -1.48 6.71 10.11
C ILE A 112 -2.90 6.65 9.56
N TYR A 113 -3.29 7.67 8.79
CA TYR A 113 -4.59 7.76 8.15
C TYR A 113 -4.48 7.73 6.63
N VAL A 114 -5.49 7.14 6.00
CA VAL A 114 -5.71 7.21 4.55
C VAL A 114 -6.89 8.14 4.29
N ARG A 115 -6.63 9.27 3.62
CA ARG A 115 -7.61 10.33 3.34
C ARG A 115 -7.81 10.48 1.85
N ARG A 116 -9.02 10.85 1.43
CA ARG A 116 -9.26 11.20 0.02
C ARG A 116 -8.78 12.62 -0.25
N LEU A 117 -8.38 12.90 -1.50
CA LEU A 117 -7.75 14.16 -1.86
C LEU A 117 -8.71 15.36 -1.75
N GLU A 118 -10.01 15.16 -1.94
CA GLU A 118 -11.00 16.24 -1.90
C GLU A 118 -11.11 16.88 -0.50
N GLN A 119 -10.57 16.24 0.54
CA GLN A 119 -10.50 16.78 1.90
C GLN A 119 -9.44 17.89 2.06
N TYR A 120 -8.51 18.02 1.11
CA TYR A 120 -7.44 19.00 1.15
C TYR A 120 -7.68 20.19 0.21
N PHE A 121 -8.76 20.17 -0.58
CA PHE A 121 -9.12 21.23 -1.51
C PHE A 121 -10.47 21.88 -1.15
N PRO A 122 -10.64 23.18 -1.44
CA PRO A 122 -11.94 23.83 -1.32
C PRO A 122 -12.97 23.15 -2.22
N LYS A 123 -14.19 22.97 -1.72
CA LYS A 123 -15.31 22.40 -2.49
C LYS A 123 -15.48 23.10 -3.83
N GLY A 124 -15.43 22.35 -4.93
CA GLY A 124 -15.55 22.86 -6.30
C GLY A 124 -14.22 23.20 -6.98
N THR A 125 -13.09 22.99 -6.31
CA THR A 125 -11.76 23.03 -6.91
C THR A 125 -11.23 21.60 -6.95
N GLU A 126 -11.55 20.87 -8.01
CA GLU A 126 -10.93 19.56 -8.28
C GLU A 126 -9.75 19.81 -9.22
N PRO A 127 -8.52 19.93 -8.72
CA PRO A 127 -7.35 20.03 -9.58
C PRO A 127 -7.20 18.74 -10.40
N SER A 128 -7.28 18.88 -11.73
CA SER A 128 -7.12 17.79 -12.69
C SER A 128 -5.73 17.14 -12.65
N SER A 129 -4.75 17.83 -12.07
CA SER A 129 -3.45 17.29 -11.68
C SER A 129 -2.91 18.05 -10.48
N VAL A 130 -2.49 17.33 -9.44
CA VAL A 130 -1.87 17.90 -8.23
C VAL A 130 -0.50 17.30 -8.04
N THR A 131 0.46 18.10 -7.65
CA THR A 131 1.77 17.59 -7.24
C THR A 131 1.79 17.18 -5.77
N PHE A 132 2.55 16.15 -5.41
CA PHE A 132 2.67 15.71 -4.02
C PHE A 132 3.12 16.85 -3.08
N ARG A 133 3.94 17.79 -3.58
CA ARG A 133 4.33 19.01 -2.85
C ARG A 133 3.14 19.86 -2.41
N GLU A 134 2.14 20.03 -3.27
CA GLU A 134 0.96 20.82 -2.97
C GLU A 134 0.13 20.13 -1.88
N LEU A 135 -0.03 18.81 -1.98
CA LEU A 135 -0.68 17.99 -0.96
C LEU A 135 0.06 18.05 0.38
N GLU A 136 1.39 17.97 0.37
CA GLU A 136 2.22 18.13 1.57
C GLU A 136 1.98 19.49 2.24
N THR A 137 1.80 20.53 1.43
CA THR A 137 1.53 21.89 1.93
C THR A 137 0.13 22.00 2.51
N GLN A 138 -0.89 21.45 1.86
CA GLN A 138 -2.27 21.45 2.36
C GLN A 138 -2.43 20.62 3.63
N ALA A 139 -1.88 19.41 3.67
CA ALA A 139 -1.89 18.55 4.86
C ALA A 139 -1.22 19.26 6.05
N ARG A 140 -0.08 19.93 5.81
CA ARG A 140 0.61 20.71 6.85
C ARG A 140 -0.24 21.85 7.40
N MET A 141 -1.06 22.51 6.57
CA MET A 141 -1.98 23.55 7.03
C MET A 141 -3.08 23.01 7.95
N GLN A 142 -3.39 21.72 7.85
CA GLN A 142 -4.33 21.02 8.73
C GLN A 142 -3.64 20.37 9.95
N GLY A 143 -2.34 20.58 10.13
CA GLY A 143 -1.56 19.98 11.22
C GLY A 143 -1.16 18.52 10.97
N GLU A 144 -1.31 18.03 9.74
CA GLU A 144 -0.99 16.66 9.36
C GLU A 144 0.34 16.58 8.57
N THR A 145 0.97 15.41 8.58
CA THR A 145 2.20 15.15 7.80
C THR A 145 1.92 14.14 6.70
N ALA A 146 1.92 14.59 5.44
CA ALA A 146 1.82 13.70 4.29
C ALA A 146 3.10 12.88 4.09
N ILE A 147 2.97 11.55 3.98
CA ILE A 147 4.10 10.63 3.83
C ILE A 147 4.08 9.84 2.51
N GLY A 148 2.95 9.86 1.79
CA GLY A 148 2.78 9.15 0.53
C GLY A 148 1.34 9.16 0.04
N PHE A 149 1.04 8.33 -0.96
CA PHE A 149 -0.33 8.10 -1.43
C PHE A 149 -0.57 6.64 -1.81
N ILE A 150 -1.83 6.26 -1.92
CA ILE A 150 -2.28 4.98 -2.46
C ILE A 150 -2.81 5.26 -3.85
N GLU A 151 -2.11 4.73 -4.84
CA GLU A 151 -2.48 4.81 -6.25
C GLU A 151 -3.73 3.96 -6.50
N HIS A 152 -4.75 4.56 -7.10
CA HIS A 152 -5.95 3.86 -7.52
C HIS A 152 -5.72 3.16 -8.86
N GLY A 153 -6.07 1.87 -8.93
CA GLY A 153 -5.91 1.05 -10.13
C GLY A 153 -6.46 -0.36 -9.93
N GLU A 154 -6.15 -1.28 -10.84
CA GLU A 154 -6.54 -2.70 -10.71
C GLU A 154 -5.99 -3.35 -9.43
N THR A 155 -4.86 -2.84 -8.94
CA THR A 155 -4.28 -3.20 -7.65
C THR A 155 -3.88 -1.91 -6.96
N GLU A 156 -4.40 -1.68 -5.76
CA GLU A 156 -4.03 -0.52 -4.97
C GLU A 156 -2.55 -0.62 -4.58
N ARG A 157 -1.76 0.43 -4.85
CA ARG A 157 -0.32 0.45 -4.53
C ARG A 157 0.00 1.59 -3.59
N VAL A 158 0.54 1.24 -2.43
CA VAL A 158 1.04 2.24 -1.47
C VAL A 158 2.41 2.72 -1.92
N ARG A 159 2.55 4.04 -2.12
CA ARG A 159 3.80 4.71 -2.47
C ARG A 159 4.18 5.69 -1.36
N LEU A 160 5.21 5.33 -0.60
CA LEU A 160 5.78 6.16 0.46
C LEU A 160 7.07 6.85 -0.01
N ALA A 161 7.43 7.96 0.63
CA ALA A 161 8.68 8.69 0.39
C ALA A 161 8.93 9.04 -1.09
N ILE A 162 7.89 9.53 -1.76
CA ILE A 162 7.93 9.86 -3.19
C ILE A 162 8.57 11.23 -3.47
N PRO A 163 9.09 11.45 -4.70
CA PRO A 163 9.51 12.77 -5.15
C PRO A 163 8.37 13.79 -5.09
N ARG A 164 8.70 15.02 -4.68
CA ARG A 164 7.72 16.12 -4.46
C ARG A 164 7.03 16.59 -5.74
N ASP A 165 7.66 16.39 -6.88
CA ASP A 165 7.19 16.70 -8.23
C ASP A 165 6.31 15.60 -8.84
N THR A 166 6.10 14.49 -8.13
CA THR A 166 5.18 13.42 -8.57
C THR A 166 3.76 13.96 -8.65
N VAL A 167 3.12 13.76 -9.80
CA VAL A 167 1.70 14.05 -10.00
C VAL A 167 0.87 12.92 -9.38
N VAL A 168 -0.16 13.31 -8.64
CA VAL A 168 -1.11 12.43 -7.96
C VAL A 168 -2.47 12.57 -8.66
N GLY A 169 -3.11 11.44 -8.96
CA GLY A 169 -4.41 11.39 -9.61
C GLY A 169 -5.54 11.72 -8.63
N SER A 170 -6.67 12.22 -9.11
CA SER A 170 -7.81 12.63 -8.26
C SER A 170 -8.42 11.48 -7.45
N ASP A 171 -8.38 10.25 -7.98
CA ASP A 171 -8.92 9.06 -7.31
C ASP A 171 -7.95 8.44 -6.30
N ASP A 172 -6.71 8.92 -6.24
CA ASP A 172 -5.71 8.46 -5.30
C ASP A 172 -6.06 8.89 -3.87
N ARG A 173 -5.48 8.22 -2.89
CA ARG A 173 -5.68 8.55 -1.47
C ARG A 173 -4.39 8.97 -0.82
N LEU A 174 -4.40 10.09 -0.10
CA LEU A 174 -3.23 10.57 0.62
C LEU A 174 -3.02 9.76 1.91
N VAL A 175 -1.78 9.39 2.19
CA VAL A 175 -1.37 8.78 3.45
C VAL A 175 -0.75 9.86 4.32
N VAL A 176 -1.32 10.09 5.49
CA VAL A 176 -0.90 11.13 6.44
C VAL A 176 -0.66 10.57 7.83
N ILE A 177 0.19 11.25 8.59
CA ILE A 177 0.39 11.03 10.02
C ILE A 177 -0.19 12.23 10.78
N TYR A 178 -1.00 11.95 11.80
CA TYR A 178 -1.53 12.90 12.77
C TYR A 178 -1.00 12.56 14.16
#